data_AF-A0A383DXB6-F1
#
_entry.id   AF-A0A383DXB6-F1
#
_cell.length_a   1.000
_cell.length_b   1.000
_cell.length_c   1.000
_cell.angle_alpha   90.00
_cell.angle_beta   90.00
_cell.angle_gamma   90.00
#
_symmetry.space_group_name_H-M   'P 1'
#
loop_
_entity.id
_entity.type
_entity.pdbx_description
1 polymer ?
#
loop_
_entity_poly.entity_id
_entity_poly.type
_entity_poly.pdbx_seq_one_letter_code
_entity_poly.pdbx_strand_id
1 'polypeptide(L)'
;MKYPDIWAGLAPIAPAAPRNISDLARAKHIPVILVQGDRDRLVPVSSARRWTAKMKDLKMDYSYIEVQGGGHGDVAWKNLPQIFEFFSKREKGQVAAKEKDSKESTDPTPDSPQKATTKAQAVTPGRTQSRTYFFKEADKEMRYSLYVPRGYDKSKKYPLMVALHGLGSSDSGIMRYPGLTRLAQQHGYIVVAPMGYNSSGWYGSRGQTSRRGNPRNLGELSEKDVMNVLGII
;
A
#
# COMPACT_ATOMS: atom_id res chain seq x y z
N MET A 1 -8.73 -9.14 -3.48
CA MET A 1 -7.66 -8.73 -2.54
C MET A 1 -7.37 -9.89 -1.62
N LYS A 2 -6.11 -10.32 -1.50
CA LYS A 2 -5.73 -11.52 -0.73
C LYS A 2 -5.83 -11.33 0.79
N TYR A 3 -5.38 -10.18 1.30
CA TYR A 3 -5.33 -9.85 2.72
C TYR A 3 -6.19 -8.61 3.05
N PRO A 4 -7.54 -8.70 3.04
CA PRO A 4 -8.38 -7.53 3.25
C PRO A 4 -8.34 -6.97 4.68
N ASP A 5 -8.13 -7.81 5.70
CA ASP A 5 -8.34 -7.41 7.10
C ASP A 5 -7.12 -6.77 7.79
N ILE A 6 -5.98 -6.75 7.11
CA ILE A 6 -4.77 -6.11 7.64
C ILE A 6 -4.76 -4.59 7.40
N TRP A 7 -5.42 -4.14 6.33
CA TRP A 7 -5.40 -2.76 5.85
C TRP A 7 -6.54 -1.94 6.46
N ALA A 8 -6.21 -0.78 7.04
CA ALA A 8 -7.20 0.16 7.58
C ALA A 8 -7.78 1.11 6.51
N GLY A 9 -7.11 1.23 5.36
CA GLY A 9 -7.50 2.11 4.27
C GLY A 9 -6.56 1.89 3.06
N LEU A 10 -7.02 2.25 1.87
CA LEU A 10 -6.27 2.12 0.63
C LEU A 10 -6.23 3.45 -0.12
N ALA A 11 -5.08 3.75 -0.74
CA ALA A 11 -4.91 4.91 -1.62
C ALA A 11 -4.33 4.52 -2.99
N PRO A 12 -5.09 3.85 -3.87
CA PRO A 12 -4.60 3.55 -5.21
C PRO A 12 -4.43 4.85 -6.02
N ILE A 13 -3.23 5.08 -6.55
CA ILE A 13 -2.92 6.25 -7.38
C ILE A 13 -2.51 5.76 -8.77
N ALA A 14 -3.17 6.30 -9.80
CA ALA A 14 -3.01 5.90 -11.19
C ALA A 14 -2.99 4.36 -11.38
N PRO A 15 -3.90 3.60 -10.74
CA PRO A 15 -3.69 2.17 -10.56
C PRO A 15 -3.87 1.41 -11.88
N ALA A 16 -2.89 0.58 -12.23
CA ALA A 16 -3.03 -0.47 -13.24
C ALA A 16 -3.93 -1.59 -12.71
N ALA A 17 -5.19 -1.25 -12.46
CA ALA A 17 -6.14 -2.11 -11.80
C ALA A 17 -6.49 -3.33 -12.66
N PRO A 18 -6.68 -4.51 -12.05
CA PRO A 18 -7.13 -5.69 -12.78
C PRO A 18 -8.49 -5.46 -13.44
N ARG A 19 -8.71 -6.12 -14.58
CA ARG A 19 -9.99 -6.08 -15.30
C ARG A 19 -11.11 -6.75 -14.52
N ASN A 20 -10.80 -7.84 -13.82
CA ASN A 20 -11.74 -8.46 -12.90
C ASN A 20 -11.69 -7.73 -11.55
N ILE A 21 -12.83 -7.17 -11.16
CA ILE A 21 -13.00 -6.33 -9.97
C ILE A 21 -13.97 -6.95 -8.96
N SER A 22 -14.36 -8.23 -9.15
CA SER A 22 -15.23 -8.98 -8.22
C SER A 22 -14.69 -8.96 -6.79
N ASP A 23 -13.37 -8.99 -6.68
CA ASP A 23 -12.61 -8.96 -5.45
C ASP A 23 -12.78 -7.69 -4.61
N LEU A 24 -13.33 -6.60 -5.16
CA LEU A 24 -13.66 -5.40 -4.38
C LEU A 24 -14.71 -5.70 -3.30
N ALA A 25 -15.60 -6.66 -3.53
CA ALA A 25 -16.62 -7.05 -2.55
C ALA A 25 -16.00 -7.58 -1.24
N ARG A 26 -14.83 -8.24 -1.33
CA ARG A 26 -14.08 -8.73 -0.16
C ARG A 26 -13.41 -7.62 0.65
N ALA A 27 -13.33 -6.42 0.08
CA ALA A 27 -12.70 -5.24 0.68
C ALA A 27 -13.71 -4.12 0.94
N LYS A 28 -15.02 -4.43 0.97
CA LYS A 28 -16.11 -3.44 1.09
C LYS A 28 -16.00 -2.55 2.34
N HIS A 29 -15.41 -3.09 3.41
CA HIS A 29 -15.23 -2.45 4.71
C HIS A 29 -14.02 -1.53 4.76
N ILE A 30 -13.16 -1.54 3.75
CA ILE A 30 -11.92 -0.78 3.72
C ILE A 30 -12.18 0.55 3.00
N PRO A 31 -11.97 1.70 3.67
CA PRO A 31 -12.08 3.00 3.03
C PRO A 31 -11.05 3.20 1.91
N VAL A 32 -11.47 3.73 0.77
CA VAL A 32 -10.61 3.92 -0.42
C VAL A 32 -10.56 5.37 -0.86
N ILE A 33 -9.36 5.94 -1.01
CA ILE A 33 -9.16 7.17 -1.78
C ILE A 33 -8.46 6.86 -3.12
N LEU A 34 -9.18 7.01 -4.22
CA LEU A 34 -8.67 6.73 -5.56
C LEU A 34 -8.26 8.04 -6.25
N VAL A 35 -7.06 8.08 -6.81
CA VAL A 35 -6.55 9.26 -7.54
C VAL A 35 -6.16 8.86 -8.96
N GLN A 36 -6.62 9.61 -9.96
CA GLN A 36 -6.31 9.34 -11.37
C GLN A 36 -6.26 10.64 -12.19
N GLY A 37 -5.28 10.77 -13.08
CA GLY A 37 -5.25 11.84 -14.08
C GLY A 37 -6.13 11.52 -15.29
N ASP A 38 -6.85 12.52 -15.83
CA ASP A 38 -7.72 12.35 -17.00
C ASP A 38 -6.94 12.22 -18.33
N ARG A 39 -5.68 12.68 -18.36
CA ARG A 39 -4.74 12.60 -19.49
C ARG A 39 -3.65 11.53 -19.29
N ASP A 40 -3.86 10.60 -18.36
CA ASP A 40 -2.96 9.48 -18.16
C ASP A 40 -2.92 8.58 -19.41
N ARG A 41 -1.74 8.53 -20.06
CA ARG A 41 -1.49 7.76 -21.28
C ARG A 41 -0.97 6.34 -21.00
N LEU A 42 -0.61 6.03 -19.76
CA LEU A 42 -0.14 4.70 -19.35
C LEU A 42 -1.29 3.85 -18.81
N VAL A 43 -2.15 4.46 -18.00
CA VAL A 43 -3.35 3.84 -17.46
C VAL A 43 -4.55 4.73 -17.80
N PRO A 44 -5.45 4.31 -18.71
CA PRO A 44 -6.58 5.14 -19.09
C PRO A 44 -7.51 5.43 -17.90
N VAL A 45 -7.96 6.68 -17.78
CA VAL A 45 -8.88 7.15 -16.71
C VAL A 45 -10.16 6.30 -16.61
N SER A 46 -10.60 5.70 -17.72
CA SER A 46 -11.71 4.75 -17.75
C SER A 46 -11.56 3.60 -16.73
N SER A 47 -10.32 3.20 -16.40
CA SER A 47 -10.06 2.19 -15.38
C SER A 47 -10.49 2.63 -13.99
N ALA A 48 -10.08 3.83 -13.57
CA ALA A 48 -10.47 4.42 -12.29
C ALA A 48 -11.98 4.67 -12.22
N ARG A 49 -12.59 5.14 -13.32
CA ARG A 49 -14.05 5.35 -13.41
C ARG A 49 -14.83 4.04 -13.22
N ARG A 50 -14.39 2.94 -13.84
CA ARG A 50 -15.00 1.60 -13.65
C ARG A 50 -14.94 1.14 -12.19
N TRP A 51 -13.79 1.31 -11.54
CA TRP A 51 -13.63 0.97 -10.12
C TRP A 51 -14.52 1.82 -9.23
N THR A 52 -14.58 3.12 -9.49
CA THR A 52 -15.43 4.06 -8.76
C THR A 52 -16.91 3.70 -8.89
N ALA A 53 -17.37 3.36 -10.08
CA ALA A 53 -18.75 2.87 -10.29
C ALA A 53 -19.02 1.61 -9.46
N LYS A 54 -18.10 0.65 -9.44
CA LYS A 54 -18.26 -0.57 -8.63
C LYS A 54 -18.25 -0.30 -7.12
N MET A 55 -17.38 0.60 -6.64
CA MET A 55 -17.37 1.01 -5.23
C MET A 55 -18.68 1.69 -4.82
N LYS A 56 -19.26 2.50 -5.73
CA LYS A 56 -20.60 3.09 -5.55
C LYS A 56 -21.68 2.02 -5.45
N ASP A 57 -21.71 1.05 -6.36
CA ASP A 57 -22.69 -0.05 -6.33
C ASP A 57 -22.58 -0.89 -5.05
N LEU A 58 -21.36 -1.08 -4.55
CA LEU A 58 -21.07 -1.80 -3.31
C LEU A 58 -21.28 -0.95 -2.05
N LYS A 59 -21.67 0.33 -2.18
CA LYS A 59 -21.85 1.28 -1.07
C LYS A 59 -20.63 1.39 -0.17
N MET A 60 -19.43 1.35 -0.75
CA MET A 60 -18.18 1.47 -0.02
C MET A 60 -17.96 2.91 0.48
N ASP A 61 -17.19 3.07 1.56
CA ASP A 61 -16.64 4.37 1.95
C ASP A 61 -15.48 4.73 1.00
N TYR A 62 -15.71 5.64 0.06
CA TYR A 62 -14.67 6.03 -0.89
C TYR A 62 -14.65 7.53 -1.21
N SER A 63 -13.47 8.00 -1.62
CA SER A 63 -13.25 9.28 -2.28
C SER A 63 -12.60 9.05 -3.64
N TYR A 64 -13.04 9.76 -4.68
CA TYR A 64 -12.42 9.70 -6.00
C TYR A 64 -11.98 11.09 -6.44
N ILE A 65 -10.69 11.23 -6.75
CA ILE A 65 -10.08 12.45 -7.28
C ILE A 65 -9.66 12.18 -8.72
N GLU A 66 -10.40 12.76 -9.67
CA GLU A 66 -9.99 12.84 -11.07
C GLU A 66 -9.28 14.18 -11.30
N VAL A 67 -7.99 14.14 -11.61
CA VAL A 67 -7.16 15.34 -11.78
C VAL A 67 -7.26 15.81 -13.23
N GLN A 68 -7.93 16.93 -13.46
CA GLN A 68 -8.05 17.55 -14.78
C GLN A 68 -6.68 17.95 -15.33
N GLY A 69 -6.38 17.52 -16.55
CA GLY A 69 -5.08 17.69 -17.20
C GLY A 69 -3.96 16.81 -16.64
N GLY A 70 -4.22 16.00 -15.61
CA GLY A 70 -3.21 15.19 -14.91
C GLY A 70 -2.73 14.00 -15.73
N GLY A 71 -1.42 13.71 -15.66
CA GLY A 71 -0.79 12.54 -16.27
C GLY A 71 -0.66 11.36 -15.29
N HIS A 72 0.23 10.42 -15.60
CA HIS A 72 0.42 9.21 -14.79
C HIS A 72 1.21 9.48 -13.49
N GLY A 73 2.33 10.19 -13.60
CA GLY A 73 3.27 10.38 -12.48
C GLY A 73 2.92 11.55 -11.57
N ASP A 74 2.57 12.70 -12.16
CA ASP A 74 2.44 13.96 -11.43
C ASP A 74 1.26 13.99 -10.46
N VAL A 75 0.20 13.24 -10.77
CA VAL A 75 -0.96 13.09 -9.88
C VAL A 75 -0.62 12.35 -8.59
N ALA A 76 0.49 11.61 -8.54
CA ALA A 76 0.85 10.83 -7.36
C ALA A 76 1.27 11.70 -6.18
N TRP A 77 2.36 12.47 -6.32
CA TRP A 77 2.84 13.28 -5.21
C TRP A 77 1.99 14.54 -4.95
N LYS A 78 1.35 15.10 -5.98
CA LYS A 78 0.48 16.29 -5.83
C LYS A 78 -0.74 16.04 -4.93
N ASN A 79 -1.19 14.79 -4.83
CA ASN A 79 -2.38 14.43 -4.05
C ASN A 79 -2.07 13.77 -2.70
N LEU A 80 -0.78 13.70 -2.30
CA LEU A 80 -0.41 13.19 -0.98
C LEU A 80 -1.13 13.93 0.17
N PRO A 81 -1.27 15.27 0.17
CA PRO A 81 -2.00 15.95 1.25
C PRO A 81 -3.43 15.41 1.47
N GLN A 82 -4.20 15.23 0.39
CA GLN A 82 -5.56 14.71 0.43
C GLN A 82 -5.61 13.26 0.91
N ILE A 83 -4.59 12.45 0.59
CA ILE A 83 -4.46 11.07 1.08
C ILE A 83 -4.22 11.04 2.59
N PHE A 84 -3.28 11.85 3.08
CA PHE A 84 -3.02 11.96 4.52
C PHE A 84 -4.25 12.50 5.27
N GLU A 85 -4.95 13.50 4.74
CA GLU A 85 -6.19 13.99 5.31
C GLU A 85 -7.28 12.90 5.34
N PHE A 86 -7.44 12.15 4.25
CA PHE A 86 -8.43 11.06 4.17
C PHE A 86 -8.20 9.99 5.22
N PHE A 87 -6.94 9.57 5.43
CA PHE A 87 -6.58 8.60 6.45
C PHE A 87 -6.64 9.15 7.87
N SER A 88 -6.24 10.40 8.10
CA SER A 88 -6.25 11.01 9.44
C SER A 88 -7.65 11.10 10.07
N LYS A 89 -8.70 11.13 9.24
CA LYS A 89 -10.10 11.17 9.67
C LYS A 89 -10.65 9.79 10.06
N ARG A 90 -9.87 8.71 9.92
CA ARG A 90 -10.33 7.32 10.06
C ARG A 90 -9.38 6.54 10.95
N GLU A 91 -9.81 6.24 12.17
CA GLU A 91 -9.10 5.28 13.02
C GLU A 91 -9.42 3.84 12.60
N LYS A 92 -8.41 2.95 12.66
CA LYS A 92 -8.59 1.50 12.45
C LYS A 92 -9.55 0.96 13.51
N GLY A 93 -10.80 0.72 13.13
CA GLY A 93 -11.81 0.09 14.01
C GLY A 93 -13.20 0.75 14.02
N GLN A 94 -13.35 2.00 13.54
CA GLN A 94 -14.67 2.65 13.54
C GLN A 94 -15.65 2.08 12.51
N VAL A 95 -15.16 1.54 11.38
CA VAL A 95 -16.01 0.88 10.37
C VAL A 95 -16.39 -0.55 10.80
N ALA A 96 -15.47 -1.25 11.48
CA ALA A 96 -15.69 -2.62 11.97
C ALA A 96 -16.68 -2.70 13.16
N ALA A 97 -16.89 -1.59 13.87
CA ALA A 97 -17.84 -1.51 14.99
C ALA A 97 -19.31 -1.45 14.56
N LYS A 98 -19.61 -1.22 13.27
CA LYS A 98 -21.00 -1.17 12.75
C LYS A 98 -21.53 -2.48 12.16
N GLU A 99 -20.69 -3.50 11.98
CA GLU A 99 -21.09 -4.80 11.40
C GLU A 99 -20.84 -6.00 12.32
N LYS A 100 -20.45 -5.81 13.59
CA LYS A 100 -20.38 -6.89 14.58
C LYS A 100 -21.76 -7.18 15.18
N ASP A 101 -22.68 -7.62 14.33
CA ASP A 101 -23.81 -8.45 14.72
C ASP A 101 -24.16 -9.32 13.51
N SER A 102 -23.40 -10.41 13.36
CA SER A 102 -23.82 -11.73 12.85
C SER A 102 -22.69 -12.46 12.13
N LYS A 103 -22.44 -13.67 12.64
CA LYS A 103 -21.82 -14.84 12.03
C LYS A 103 -20.29 -14.89 11.93
N GLU A 104 -19.78 -15.65 12.89
CA GLU A 104 -18.69 -16.63 12.80
C GLU A 104 -18.48 -17.19 11.38
N SER A 105 -17.28 -16.97 10.84
CA SER A 105 -16.78 -17.62 9.64
C SER A 105 -15.49 -18.36 9.95
N THR A 106 -15.53 -19.68 9.86
CA THR A 106 -14.38 -20.57 9.85
C THR A 106 -13.78 -20.59 8.45
N ASP A 107 -12.64 -19.93 8.26
CA ASP A 107 -11.76 -20.12 7.09
C ASP A 107 -10.32 -19.73 7.49
N PRO A 108 -9.29 -20.26 6.79
CA PRO A 108 -8.02 -20.61 7.42
C PRO A 108 -7.19 -19.39 7.79
N THR A 109 -6.57 -19.49 8.96
CA THR A 109 -5.51 -18.62 9.46
C THR A 109 -4.48 -18.40 8.35
N PRO A 110 -4.17 -17.14 7.97
CA PRO A 110 -3.02 -16.87 7.13
C PRO A 110 -1.79 -17.43 7.83
N ASP A 111 -0.94 -18.17 7.11
CA ASP A 111 0.41 -18.50 7.59
C ASP A 111 1.00 -17.23 8.19
N SER A 112 1.24 -17.28 9.50
CA SER A 112 1.78 -16.14 10.25
C SER A 112 3.06 -15.69 9.55
N PRO A 113 3.29 -14.37 9.39
CA PRO A 113 4.54 -13.88 8.81
C PRO A 113 5.70 -14.58 9.51
N GLN A 114 6.48 -15.38 8.76
CA GLN A 114 7.62 -16.07 9.34
C GLN A 114 8.54 -14.99 9.89
N LYS A 115 8.83 -15.08 11.19
CA LYS A 115 9.62 -14.11 11.95
C LYS A 115 11.01 -14.04 11.32
N ALA A 116 11.21 -13.10 10.39
CA ALA A 116 12.49 -12.89 9.75
C ALA A 116 13.52 -12.56 10.83
N THR A 117 14.53 -13.41 10.97
CA THR A 117 15.63 -13.27 11.92
C THR A 117 16.56 -12.16 11.46
N THR A 118 16.14 -10.91 11.61
CA THR A 118 17.01 -9.75 11.46
C THR A 118 17.25 -9.14 12.83
N LYS A 119 18.53 -8.93 13.19
CA LYS A 119 18.88 -8.13 14.35
C LYS A 119 18.19 -6.78 14.19
N ALA A 120 17.36 -6.39 15.16
CA ALA A 120 16.61 -5.14 15.12
C ALA A 120 17.56 -3.96 14.94
N GLN A 121 17.56 -3.36 13.75
CA GLN A 121 18.44 -2.24 13.44
C GLN A 121 17.99 -1.00 14.21
N ALA A 122 18.94 -0.30 14.83
CA ALA A 122 18.67 0.97 15.51
C ALA A 122 17.94 1.93 14.57
N VAL A 123 16.88 2.57 15.07
CA VAL A 123 16.08 3.54 14.32
C VAL A 123 16.70 4.92 14.46
N THR A 124 16.79 5.67 13.36
CA THR A 124 17.19 7.09 13.36
C THR A 124 15.98 7.97 13.02
N PRO A 125 15.24 8.49 14.03
CA PRO A 125 14.07 9.33 13.82
C PRO A 125 14.39 10.60 13.00
N GLY A 126 13.43 11.03 12.19
CA GLY A 126 13.54 12.22 11.35
C GLY A 126 14.39 12.06 10.10
N ARG A 127 14.91 10.85 9.83
CA ARG A 127 15.67 10.53 8.62
C ARG A 127 15.14 9.26 7.98
N THR A 128 15.14 9.24 6.65
CA THR A 128 14.92 8.01 5.89
C THR A 128 16.11 7.08 6.08
N GLN A 129 15.83 5.83 6.39
CA GLN A 129 16.81 4.76 6.58
C GLN A 129 16.65 3.74 5.47
N SER A 130 17.77 3.36 4.85
CA SER A 130 17.84 2.20 3.98
C SER A 130 18.15 0.98 4.84
N ARG A 131 17.29 -0.03 4.80
CA ARG A 131 17.43 -1.26 5.59
C ARG A 131 17.39 -2.48 4.70
N THR A 132 17.91 -3.59 5.20
CA THR A 132 17.87 -4.88 4.49
C THR A 132 17.32 -5.98 5.38
N TYR A 133 16.79 -7.02 4.75
CA TYR A 133 16.48 -8.31 5.37
C TYR A 133 16.74 -9.43 4.37
N PHE A 134 16.96 -10.64 4.88
CA PHE A 134 17.11 -11.81 4.02
C PHE A 134 15.74 -12.38 3.65
N PHE A 135 15.39 -12.39 2.37
CA PHE A 135 14.15 -12.95 1.85
C PHE A 135 14.37 -14.41 1.48
N LYS A 136 14.04 -15.31 2.42
CA LYS A 136 14.28 -16.75 2.32
C LYS A 136 13.70 -17.38 1.05
N GLU A 137 12.46 -17.07 0.69
CA GLU A 137 11.79 -17.66 -0.49
C GLU A 137 12.36 -17.15 -1.82
N ALA A 138 13.13 -16.07 -1.80
CA ALA A 138 13.83 -15.51 -2.95
C ALA A 138 15.34 -15.75 -2.91
N ASP A 139 15.85 -16.37 -1.83
CA ASP A 139 17.27 -16.60 -1.55
C ASP A 139 18.16 -15.36 -1.80
N LYS A 140 17.71 -14.20 -1.32
CA LYS A 140 18.44 -12.93 -1.52
C LYS A 140 18.21 -11.92 -0.42
N GLU A 141 19.15 -11.00 -0.26
CA GLU A 141 18.91 -9.79 0.50
C GLU A 141 17.95 -8.86 -0.26
N MET A 142 16.96 -8.35 0.47
CA MET A 142 15.97 -7.40 0.02
C MET A 142 16.13 -6.09 0.78
N ARG A 143 16.09 -4.97 0.05
CA ARG A 143 16.12 -3.63 0.62
C ARG A 143 14.70 -3.11 0.85
N TYR A 144 14.52 -2.32 1.88
CA TYR A 144 13.34 -1.48 2.07
C TYR A 144 13.74 -0.14 2.68
N SER A 145 12.92 0.87 2.48
CA SER A 145 13.12 2.20 3.06
C SER A 145 12.18 2.42 4.24
N LEU A 146 12.70 2.95 5.35
CA LEU A 146 11.93 3.25 6.56
C LEU A 146 12.09 4.73 6.93
N TYR A 147 10.97 5.42 7.15
CA TYR A 147 10.94 6.74 7.76
C TYR A 147 10.18 6.66 9.09
N VAL A 148 10.81 7.16 10.14
CA VAL A 148 10.22 7.28 11.47
C VAL A 148 10.23 8.77 11.84
N PRO A 149 9.11 9.34 12.34
CA PRO A 149 9.03 10.77 12.63
C PRO A 149 9.97 11.17 13.77
N ARG A 150 10.46 12.42 13.76
CA ARG A 150 11.22 13.01 14.88
C ARG A 150 10.38 12.93 16.16
N GLY A 151 11.04 12.68 17.28
CA GLY A 151 10.38 12.49 18.57
C GLY A 151 9.71 11.12 18.73
N TYR A 152 10.07 10.14 17.89
CA TYR A 152 9.60 8.77 18.03
C TYR A 152 9.89 8.20 19.42
N ASP A 153 8.82 7.67 20.01
CA ASP A 153 8.80 7.07 21.34
C ASP A 153 8.29 5.64 21.21
N LYS A 154 9.16 4.67 21.55
CA LYS A 154 8.84 3.24 21.44
C LYS A 154 7.63 2.81 22.30
N SER A 155 7.21 3.61 23.28
CA SER A 155 6.04 3.32 24.12
C SER A 155 4.71 3.71 23.47
N LYS A 156 4.72 4.53 22.41
CA LYS A 156 3.52 5.04 21.74
C LYS A 156 3.17 4.20 20.51
N LYS A 157 1.88 4.13 20.22
CA LYS A 157 1.37 3.57 18.96
C LYS A 157 1.39 4.66 17.89
N TYR A 158 1.87 4.30 16.70
CA TYR A 158 1.89 5.18 15.53
C TYR A 158 1.10 4.53 14.38
N PRO A 159 0.38 5.31 13.57
CA PRO A 159 -0.15 4.79 12.31
C PRO A 159 1.00 4.47 11.35
N LEU A 160 0.86 3.34 10.64
CA LEU A 160 1.82 2.87 9.64
C LEU A 160 1.27 3.10 8.23
N MET A 161 2.08 3.72 7.38
CA MET A 161 1.84 3.83 5.94
C MET A 161 2.81 2.90 5.21
N VAL A 162 2.26 1.98 4.40
CA VAL A 162 3.03 1.17 3.46
C VAL A 162 2.98 1.87 2.09
N ALA A 163 4.09 2.48 1.69
CA ALA A 163 4.21 3.22 0.44
C ALA A 163 4.80 2.32 -0.65
N LEU A 164 4.00 2.05 -1.69
CA LEU A 164 4.37 1.14 -2.77
C LEU A 164 4.74 1.93 -4.02
N HIS A 165 5.87 1.58 -4.63
CA HIS A 165 6.36 2.27 -5.83
C HIS A 165 5.67 1.75 -7.11
N GLY A 166 5.67 2.58 -8.16
CA GLY A 166 5.23 2.18 -9.51
C GLY A 166 6.31 1.47 -10.31
N LEU A 167 5.96 1.05 -11.53
CA LEU A 167 6.86 0.39 -12.47
C LEU A 167 8.13 1.22 -12.74
N GLY A 168 9.30 0.59 -12.65
CA GLY A 168 10.60 1.21 -12.91
C GLY A 168 11.14 2.06 -11.75
N SER A 169 10.43 2.12 -10.63
CA SER A 169 10.88 2.84 -9.42
C SER A 169 11.47 1.88 -8.38
N SER A 170 11.64 2.36 -7.15
CA SER A 170 12.19 1.57 -6.03
C SER A 170 11.61 1.99 -4.68
N ASP A 171 11.90 1.21 -3.65
CA ASP A 171 11.68 1.54 -2.24
C ASP A 171 12.12 2.98 -1.90
N SER A 172 13.33 3.34 -2.32
CA SER A 172 13.90 4.66 -2.08
C SER A 172 13.31 5.74 -2.99
N GLY A 173 12.80 5.35 -4.17
CA GLY A 173 12.19 6.25 -5.15
C GLY A 173 10.86 6.79 -4.63
N ILE A 174 9.96 5.92 -4.17
CA ILE A 174 8.68 6.32 -3.58
C ILE A 174 8.88 7.14 -2.30
N MET A 175 9.87 6.76 -1.47
CA MET A 175 10.19 7.47 -0.23
C MET A 175 10.66 8.92 -0.47
N ARG A 176 11.17 9.24 -1.67
CA ARG A 176 11.61 10.58 -2.07
C ARG A 176 10.51 11.41 -2.75
N TYR A 177 9.28 10.92 -2.84
CA TYR A 177 8.18 11.70 -3.41
C TYR A 177 8.04 13.04 -2.68
N PRO A 178 7.92 14.16 -3.42
CA PRO A 178 7.78 15.47 -2.83
C PRO A 178 6.67 15.51 -1.77
N GLY A 179 7.05 15.83 -0.53
CA GLY A 179 6.11 15.96 0.58
C GLY A 179 5.83 14.70 1.38
N LEU A 180 6.18 13.48 0.94
CA LEU A 180 5.81 12.24 1.63
C LEU A 180 6.31 12.19 3.09
N THR A 181 7.61 12.33 3.32
CA THR A 181 8.19 12.29 4.68
C THR A 181 7.82 13.52 5.51
N ARG A 182 7.59 14.67 4.86
CA ARG A 182 7.11 15.89 5.52
C ARG A 182 5.67 15.70 6.05
N LEU A 183 4.78 15.16 5.24
CA LEU A 183 3.40 14.85 5.64
C LEU A 183 3.40 13.74 6.69
N ALA A 184 4.23 12.71 6.54
CA ALA A 184 4.39 11.68 7.56
C ALA A 184 4.81 12.26 8.92
N GLN A 185 5.76 13.20 8.95
CA GLN A 185 6.11 13.92 10.17
C GLN A 185 4.92 14.71 10.75
N GLN A 186 4.19 15.46 9.90
CA GLN A 186 3.09 16.32 10.32
C GLN A 186 1.92 15.53 10.90
N HIS A 187 1.64 14.35 10.35
CA HIS A 187 0.54 13.49 10.77
C HIS A 187 0.97 12.36 11.72
N GLY A 188 2.26 12.29 12.10
CA GLY A 188 2.78 11.27 13.00
C GLY A 188 2.80 9.84 12.43
N TYR A 189 2.93 9.69 11.12
CA TYR A 189 3.04 8.37 10.48
C TYR A 189 4.47 7.84 10.48
N ILE A 190 4.62 6.54 10.77
CA ILE A 190 5.76 5.75 10.29
C ILE A 190 5.46 5.40 8.83
N VAL A 191 6.45 5.53 7.95
CA VAL A 191 6.33 5.11 6.55
C VAL A 191 7.35 4.03 6.26
N VAL A 192 6.88 2.92 5.69
CA VAL A 192 7.75 1.88 5.16
C VAL A 192 7.49 1.70 3.67
N ALA A 193 8.56 1.52 2.89
CA ALA A 193 8.49 1.27 1.47
C ALA A 193 9.25 -0.04 1.16
N PRO A 194 8.55 -1.16 0.97
CA PRO A 194 9.12 -2.39 0.43
C PRO A 194 9.58 -2.21 -1.03
N MET A 195 10.47 -3.08 -1.49
CA MET A 195 10.96 -3.07 -2.88
C MET A 195 10.04 -3.85 -3.84
N GLY A 196 9.12 -4.66 -3.33
CA GLY A 196 8.27 -5.53 -4.14
C GLY A 196 9.08 -6.56 -4.95
N TYR A 197 10.14 -7.15 -4.39
CA TYR A 197 11.10 -8.05 -5.04
C TYR A 197 12.06 -7.39 -6.06
N ASN A 198 11.56 -6.54 -6.96
CA ASN A 198 12.37 -5.74 -7.89
C ASN A 198 11.61 -4.50 -8.42
N SER A 199 12.25 -3.65 -9.22
CA SER A 199 11.66 -2.38 -9.71
C SER A 199 10.46 -2.56 -10.62
N SER A 200 10.22 -3.79 -11.08
CA SER A 200 9.03 -4.17 -11.84
C SER A 200 7.96 -4.85 -10.99
N GLY A 201 8.18 -5.01 -9.69
CA GLY A 201 7.22 -5.63 -8.78
C GLY A 201 5.91 -4.87 -8.65
N TRP A 202 4.86 -5.60 -8.26
CA TRP A 202 3.54 -5.02 -8.03
C TRP A 202 2.82 -5.80 -6.92
N TYR A 203 2.25 -5.08 -5.96
CA TYR A 203 1.38 -5.69 -4.96
C TYR A 203 -0.05 -5.81 -5.52
N GLY A 204 -0.52 -7.03 -5.77
CA GLY A 204 -1.92 -7.30 -6.15
C GLY A 204 -2.40 -6.85 -7.55
N SER A 205 -1.59 -6.13 -8.35
CA SER A 205 -2.04 -5.57 -9.65
C SER A 205 -2.22 -6.60 -10.77
N ARG A 206 -1.29 -7.55 -10.94
CA ARG A 206 -1.30 -8.50 -12.08
C ARG A 206 -1.40 -9.97 -11.68
N GLY A 207 -1.94 -10.25 -10.50
CA GLY A 207 -2.07 -11.61 -9.97
C GLY A 207 -0.73 -12.23 -9.53
N GLN A 208 -0.79 -13.46 -9.03
CA GLN A 208 0.37 -14.17 -8.46
C GLN A 208 1.43 -14.52 -9.52
N THR A 209 0.98 -14.93 -10.71
CA THR A 209 1.86 -15.35 -11.81
C THR A 209 1.54 -14.61 -13.11
N SER A 210 2.56 -14.32 -13.91
CA SER A 210 2.43 -13.65 -15.19
C SER A 210 3.51 -14.11 -16.17
N ARG A 211 3.13 -14.36 -17.42
CA ARG A 211 4.11 -14.62 -18.51
C ARG A 211 5.01 -13.42 -18.80
N ARG A 212 4.58 -12.21 -18.43
CA ARG A 212 5.36 -10.97 -18.57
C ARG A 212 6.18 -10.65 -17.32
N GLY A 213 5.99 -11.40 -16.24
CA GLY A 213 6.75 -11.24 -15.00
C GLY A 213 8.12 -11.90 -15.13
N ASN A 214 9.13 -11.26 -14.54
CA ASN A 214 10.44 -11.87 -14.34
C ASN A 214 10.83 -11.75 -12.85
N PRO A 215 10.78 -12.86 -12.08
CA PRO A 215 10.40 -14.21 -12.46
C PRO A 215 8.89 -14.35 -12.76
N ARG A 216 8.45 -15.52 -13.25
CA ARG A 216 7.04 -15.76 -13.59
C ARG A 216 6.09 -15.57 -12.40
N ASN A 217 6.54 -15.81 -11.18
CA ASN A 217 5.80 -15.58 -9.92
C ASN A 217 6.13 -14.22 -9.27
N LEU A 218 6.56 -13.23 -10.05
CA LEU A 218 6.91 -11.89 -9.54
C LEU A 218 5.80 -11.29 -8.65
N GLY A 219 4.52 -11.46 -9.00
CA GLY A 219 3.42 -10.93 -8.19
C GLY A 219 3.34 -11.56 -6.79
N GLU A 220 3.53 -12.88 -6.70
CA GLU A 220 3.61 -13.57 -5.41
C GLU A 220 4.80 -13.08 -4.58
N LEU A 221 5.98 -12.96 -5.19
CA LEU A 221 7.19 -12.50 -4.50
C LEU A 221 7.08 -11.03 -4.06
N SER A 222 6.46 -10.18 -4.88
CA SER A 222 6.17 -8.80 -4.52
C SER A 222 5.23 -8.72 -3.31
N GLU A 223 4.18 -9.55 -3.26
CA GLU A 223 3.28 -9.61 -2.11
C GLU A 223 3.98 -10.13 -0.85
N LYS A 224 4.78 -11.19 -0.97
CA LYS A 224 5.56 -11.74 0.15
C LYS A 224 6.59 -10.74 0.68
N ASP A 225 7.27 -9.98 -0.17
CA ASP A 225 8.17 -8.91 0.28
C ASP A 225 7.44 -7.87 1.13
N VAL A 226 6.27 -7.37 0.66
CA VAL A 226 5.45 -6.44 1.45
C VAL A 226 5.06 -7.04 2.81
N MET A 227 4.63 -8.30 2.84
CA MET A 227 4.23 -8.97 4.08
C MET A 227 5.41 -9.23 5.02
N ASN A 228 6.59 -9.58 4.48
CA ASN A 228 7.81 -9.80 5.24
C ASN A 228 8.30 -8.49 5.87
N VAL A 229 8.30 -7.39 5.11
CA VAL A 229 8.61 -6.05 5.63
C VAL A 229 7.62 -5.64 6.71
N LEU A 230 6.33 -5.90 6.53
CA LEU A 230 5.32 -5.61 7.55
C LEU A 230 5.55 -6.41 8.85
N GLY A 231 6.08 -7.62 8.77
CA GLY A 231 6.38 -8.47 9.93
C GLY A 231 7.61 -8.06 10.74
N ILE A 232 8.43 -7.11 10.25
CA ILE A 232 9.68 -6.68 10.89
C ILE A 232 9.71 -5.19 11.29
N ILE A 233 8.58 -4.48 11.11
CA ILE A 233 8.38 -3.09 11.56
C ILE A 233 7.48 -3.08 12.80
#